data_AF-A0A4Q1SXM9-F1
#
_entry.id   AF-A0A4Q1SXM9-F1
#
_cell.length_a   1.000
_cell.length_b   1.000
_cell.length_c   1.000
_cell.angle_alpha   90.00
_cell.angle_beta   90.00
_cell.angle_gamma   90.00
#
_symmetry.space_group_name_H-M   'P 1'
#
loop_
_entity.id
_entity.type
_entity.pdbx_description
1 polymer ?
#
loop_
_entity_poly.entity_id
_entity_poly.type
_entity_poly.pdbx_seq_one_letter_code
_entity_poly.pdbx_strand_id
1 'polypeptide(L)'
;MKKRWFQLIHNFENIITGFLLCTIITLLFIQVIARYVFGSAFSWTEEIARFGFLAMVYISASIGIQRGSHIRINAHILRFPEPIQKIIFLMGISFGLHSIFL
;
A
#
# COMPACT_ATOMS: atom_id res chain seq x y z
N MET A 1 7.64 29.48 8.56
CA MET A 1 6.18 29.33 8.30
C MET A 1 5.83 28.41 7.13
N LYS A 2 6.68 28.20 6.09
CA LYS A 2 6.39 27.32 4.94
C LYS A 2 6.34 25.80 5.24
N LYS A 3 6.98 25.31 6.32
CA LYS A 3 7.02 23.87 6.66
C LYS A 3 5.66 23.26 7.05
N ARG A 4 4.74 24.06 7.61
CA ARG A 4 3.48 23.57 8.16
C ARG A 4 2.46 23.17 7.08
N TRP A 5 2.49 23.84 5.93
CA TRP A 5 1.65 23.53 4.77
C TRP A 5 1.98 22.16 4.15
N PHE A 6 3.27 21.85 4.01
CA PHE A 6 3.71 20.53 3.54
C PHE A 6 3.37 19.41 4.51
N GLN A 7 3.47 19.65 5.82
CA GLN A 7 3.08 18.66 6.84
C GLN A 7 1.57 18.41 6.88
N LEU A 8 0.75 19.45 6.66
CA LEU A 8 -0.71 19.29 6.60
C LEU A 8 -1.12 18.45 5.39
N ILE A 9 -0.52 18.67 4.22
CA ILE A 9 -0.81 17.90 3.00
C ILE A 9 -0.47 16.42 3.21
N HIS A 10 0.70 16.12 3.79
CA HIS A 10 1.10 14.75 4.11
C HIS A 10 0.17 14.06 5.12
N ASN A 11 -0.27 14.78 6.15
CA ASN A 11 -1.17 14.22 7.14
C ASN A 11 -2.60 14.05 6.59
N PHE A 12 -3.00 14.91 5.66
CA PHE A 12 -4.32 14.85 5.03
C PHE A 12 -4.50 13.58 4.19
N GLU A 13 -3.48 13.20 3.42
CA GLU A 13 -3.46 11.93 2.66
C GLU A 13 -3.68 10.72 3.59
N ASN A 14 -2.98 10.67 4.72
CA ASN A 14 -3.14 9.59 5.71
C ASN A 14 -4.53 9.55 6.34
N ILE A 15 -5.09 10.71 6.68
CA ILE A 15 -6.43 10.81 7.28
C ILE A 15 -7.49 10.33 6.30
N ILE A 16 -7.40 10.74 5.02
CA ILE A 16 -8.31 10.31 3.96
C ILE A 16 -8.23 8.79 3.77
N THR A 17 -7.02 8.23 3.62
CA THR A 17 -6.86 6.78 3.44
C THR A 17 -7.42 6.00 4.63
N GLY A 18 -7.16 6.45 5.86
CA GLY A 18 -7.69 5.81 7.07
C GLY A 18 -9.23 5.89 7.16
N PHE A 19 -9.81 7.03 6.79
CA PHE A 19 -11.26 7.21 6.74
C PHE A 19 -11.92 6.31 5.69
N LEU A 20 -11.37 6.24 4.47
CA LEU A 20 -11.85 5.31 3.45
C LEU A 20 -11.73 3.86 3.93
N LEU A 21 -10.64 3.50 4.59
CA LEU A 21 -10.43 2.14 5.08
C LEU A 21 -11.50 1.73 6.09
N CYS A 22 -11.75 2.59 7.08
CA CYS A 22 -12.78 2.35 8.09
C CYS A 22 -14.18 2.23 7.46
N THR A 23 -14.47 3.10 6.48
CA THR A 23 -15.74 3.09 5.75
C THR A 23 -15.95 1.78 5.00
N ILE A 24 -14.96 1.31 4.23
CA ILE A 24 -15.08 0.07 3.46
C ILE A 24 -15.18 -1.15 4.38
N ILE A 25 -14.38 -1.21 5.44
CA ILE A 25 -14.47 -2.31 6.42
C ILE A 25 -15.88 -2.38 7.00
N THR A 26 -16.44 -1.24 7.41
CA THR A 26 -17.79 -1.17 7.97
C THR A 26 -18.85 -1.59 6.95
N LEU A 27 -18.75 -1.11 5.71
CA LEU A 27 -19.68 -1.49 4.63
C LEU A 27 -19.62 -2.99 4.33
N LEU A 28 -18.42 -3.56 4.19
CA LEU A 28 -18.25 -4.99 3.95
C LEU A 28 -18.75 -5.83 5.13
N PHE A 29 -18.54 -5.36 6.36
CA PHE A 29 -19.05 -6.04 7.55
C PHE A 29 -20.58 -6.06 7.58
N ILE A 30 -21.22 -4.92 7.27
CA ILE A 30 -22.68 -4.85 7.11
C ILE A 30 -23.14 -5.76 5.98
N GLN A 31 -22.44 -5.79 4.85
CA GLN A 31 -22.78 -6.64 3.70
C GLN A 31 -22.72 -8.13 4.05
N VAL A 32 -21.72 -8.53 4.84
CA VAL A 32 -21.58 -9.89 5.38
C VAL A 32 -22.76 -10.23 6.27
N ILE A 33 -23.10 -9.38 7.25
CA ILE A 33 -24.26 -9.58 8.11
C ILE A 33 -25.55 -9.63 7.29
N ALA A 34 -25.74 -8.71 6.34
CA ALA A 34 -26.90 -8.66 5.47
C ALA A 34 -27.10 -9.98 4.72
N ARG A 35 -26.00 -10.52 4.18
CA ARG A 35 -26.02 -11.78 3.42
C ARG A 35 -26.39 -12.99 4.28
N TYR A 36 -25.88 -13.06 5.52
CA TYR A 36 -26.13 -14.20 6.41
C TYR A 36 -27.46 -14.10 7.18
N VAL A 37 -27.92 -12.90 7.52
CA VAL A 37 -29.16 -12.70 8.30
C VAL A 37 -30.38 -12.48 7.41
N PHE A 38 -30.25 -11.68 6.34
CA PHE A 38 -31.35 -11.31 5.45
C PHE A 38 -31.36 -12.12 4.14
N GLY A 39 -30.39 -13.03 3.94
CA GLY A 39 -30.30 -13.91 2.77
C GLY A 39 -29.99 -13.20 1.44
N SER A 40 -29.90 -11.86 1.44
CA SER A 40 -29.61 -11.04 0.26
C SER A 40 -28.63 -9.93 0.63
N ALA A 41 -27.68 -9.67 -0.27
CA ALA A 41 -26.76 -8.55 -0.13
C ALA A 41 -27.27 -7.37 -0.97
N PHE A 42 -27.21 -6.17 -0.42
CA PHE A 42 -27.54 -4.94 -1.12
C PHE A 42 -26.53 -4.68 -2.26
N SER A 43 -26.94 -4.84 -3.51
CA SER A 43 -26.05 -4.69 -4.68
C SER A 43 -25.38 -3.30 -4.76
N TRP A 44 -26.11 -2.25 -4.37
CA TRP A 44 -25.59 -0.88 -4.35
C TRP A 44 -24.44 -0.67 -3.36
N THR A 45 -24.42 -1.43 -2.26
CA THR A 45 -23.33 -1.39 -1.27
C THR A 45 -22.04 -2.00 -1.83
N GLU A 46 -22.15 -3.02 -2.69
CA GLU A 46 -21.00 -3.66 -3.32
C GLU A 46 -20.31 -2.71 -4.31
N GLU A 47 -21.08 -1.98 -5.11
CA GLU A 47 -20.54 -1.02 -6.06
C GLU A 47 -19.79 0.11 -5.34
N ILE A 48 -20.40 0.69 -4.29
CA ILE A 48 -19.78 1.75 -3.49
C ILE A 48 -18.48 1.26 -2.83
N ALA A 49 -18.50 0.06 -2.24
CA ALA A 49 -17.31 -0.51 -1.63
C ALA A 49 -16.20 -0.74 -2.66
N ARG A 50 -16.54 -1.21 -3.87
CA ARG A 50 -15.58 -1.46 -4.96
C ARG A 50 -14.95 -0.15 -5.49
N PHE A 51 -15.77 0.86 -5.76
CA PHE A 51 -15.27 2.15 -6.24
C PHE A 51 -14.47 2.89 -5.16
N GLY A 52 -14.93 2.85 -3.91
CA GLY A 52 -14.18 3.38 -2.76
C GLY A 52 -12.85 2.68 -2.56
N PHE A 53 -12.82 1.35 -2.72
CA PHE A 53 -11.59 0.55 -2.57
C PHE A 53 -10.59 0.90 -3.66
N LEU A 54 -11.04 1.01 -4.91
CA LEU A 54 -10.19 1.41 -6.02
C LEU A 54 -9.56 2.79 -5.77
N ALA A 55 -10.35 3.78 -5.33
CA ALA A 55 -9.85 5.10 -4.98
C ALA A 55 -8.82 5.05 -3.84
N MET A 56 -9.08 4.27 -2.79
CA MET A 56 -8.15 4.10 -1.68
C MET A 56 -6.82 3.46 -2.13
N VAL A 57 -6.87 2.45 -3.00
CA VAL A 57 -5.67 1.75 -3.49
C VAL A 57 -4.76 2.72 -4.23
N TYR A 58 -5.30 3.56 -5.11
CA TYR A 58 -4.50 4.57 -5.81
C TYR A 58 -3.83 5.56 -4.86
N ILE A 59 -4.55 6.05 -3.86
CA ILE A 59 -4.00 6.97 -2.85
C ILE A 59 -2.92 6.25 -2.02
N SER A 60 -3.19 5.02 -1.58
CA SER A 60 -2.27 4.22 -0.77
C SER A 60 -1.00 3.86 -1.53
N ALA A 61 -1.10 3.56 -2.83
CA ALA A 61 0.04 3.29 -3.70
C ALA A 61 0.93 4.53 -3.86
N SER A 62 0.33 5.71 -4.07
CA SER A 62 1.06 6.99 -4.11
C SER A 62 1.84 7.23 -2.82
N ILE A 63 1.21 7.06 -1.66
CA ILE A 63 1.85 7.20 -0.34
C ILE A 63 2.99 6.17 -0.18
N GLY A 64 2.78 4.92 -0.60
CA GLY A 64 3.77 3.85 -0.53
C GLY A 64 5.02 4.12 -1.37
N ILE A 65 4.86 4.73 -2.54
CA ILE A 65 5.97 5.15 -3.40
C ILE A 65 6.69 6.36 -2.79
N GLN A 66 5.94 7.37 -2.32
CA GLN A 66 6.51 8.58 -1.69
C GLN A 66 7.37 8.25 -0.46
N ARG A 67 6.99 7.25 0.34
CA ARG A 67 7.75 6.82 1.51
C ARG A 67 9.07 6.12 1.18
N GLY A 68 9.42 5.99 -0.11
CA GLY A 68 10.65 5.33 -0.51
C GLY A 68 10.65 3.84 -0.18
N SER A 69 9.50 3.28 0.15
CA SER A 69 9.26 1.84 0.14
C SER A 69 9.16 1.34 -1.30
N HIS A 70 10.21 1.57 -2.09
CA HIS A 70 10.74 0.39 -2.76
C HIS A 70 10.86 -0.62 -1.64
N ILE A 71 10.12 -1.73 -1.71
CA ILE A 71 10.32 -2.87 -0.84
C ILE A 71 11.73 -3.38 -1.19
N ARG A 72 12.74 -2.63 -0.77
CA ARG A 72 14.12 -3.03 -0.82
C ARG A 72 14.11 -4.20 0.13
N ILE A 73 14.40 -5.36 -0.43
CA ILE A 73 14.71 -6.62 0.24
C ILE A 73 15.88 -6.43 1.26
N ASN A 74 16.36 -5.20 1.48
CA ASN A 74 17.15 -4.78 2.63
C ASN A 74 16.65 -5.35 3.96
N ALA A 75 15.35 -5.50 4.21
CA ALA A 75 14.87 -6.11 5.47
C ALA A 75 15.39 -7.56 5.65
N HIS A 76 15.48 -8.33 4.56
CA HIS A 76 16.06 -9.68 4.59
C HIS A 76 17.59 -9.63 4.63
N ILE A 77 18.23 -8.72 3.88
CA ILE A 77 19.69 -8.63 3.79
C ILE A 77 20.33 -8.10 5.09
N LEU A 78 19.67 -7.16 5.78
CA LEU A 78 20.12 -6.59 7.07
C LEU A 78 20.10 -7.60 8.22
N ARG A 79 19.41 -8.74 8.06
CA ARG A 79 19.41 -9.83 9.04
C ARG A 79 20.62 -10.76 8.90
N PHE A 80 21.36 -10.66 7.80
CA PHE A 80 22.56 -11.46 7.55
C PHE A 80 23.85 -10.68 7.90
N PRO A 81 24.90 -11.37 8.38
CA PRO A 81 26.19 -10.75 8.68
C PRO A 81 26.85 -10.15 7.41
N GLU A 82 27.58 -9.05 7.60
CA GLU A 82 28.34 -8.27 6.61
C GLU A 82 28.89 -9.02 5.37
N PRO A 83 29.57 -10.18 5.49
CA PRO A 83 30.13 -10.87 4.32
C PRO A 83 29.06 -11.34 3.31
N ILE A 84 27.89 -11.73 3.78
CA ILE A 84 26.81 -12.24 2.91
C ILE A 84 26.15 -11.08 2.15
N GLN A 85 26.05 -9.90 2.79
CA GLN A 85 25.51 -8.70 2.14
C GLN A 85 26.36 -8.26 0.94
N LYS A 86 27.70 -8.34 1.06
CA LYS A 86 28.62 -8.04 -0.04
C LYS A 86 28.46 -8.98 -1.23
N ILE A 87 28.28 -10.28 -1.00
CA ILE A 87 28.09 -11.27 -2.08
C ILE A 87 26.77 -11.03 -2.81
N ILE A 88 25.68 -10.79 -2.08
CA ILE A 88 24.36 -10.49 -2.67
C ILE A 88 24.42 -9.20 -3.50
N PHE A 89 25.12 -8.17 -3.00
CA PHE A 89 25.29 -6.92 -3.73
C PHE A 89 26.10 -7.10 -5.02
N LEU A 90 27.19 -7.88 -4.98
CA LEU A 90 28.00 -8.21 -6.16
C LEU A 90 27.20 -9.03 -7.20
N MET A 91 26.41 -10.00 -6.76
CA MET A 91 25.51 -10.76 -7.64
C MET A 91 24.46 -9.84 -8.30
N GLY A 92 23.87 -8.91 -7.53
CA GLY A 92 22.89 -7.95 -8.03
C GLY A 92 23.46 -7.02 -9.11
N ILE A 93 24.70 -6.54 -8.94
CA ILE A 93 25.38 -5.72 -9.96
C ILE A 93 25.66 -6.52 -11.23
N SER A 94 26.11 -7.77 -11.10
CA SER A 94 26.38 -8.63 -12.25
C SER A 94 25.11 -8.93 -13.07
N PHE A 95 23.97 -9.13 -12.39
CA PHE A 95 22.68 -9.37 -13.04
C PHE A 95 22.15 -8.10 -13.73
N GLY A 96 22.30 -6.94 -13.08
CA GLY A 96 21.90 -5.65 -13.66
C GLY A 96 22.72 -5.26 -14.90
N LEU A 97 24.02 -5.58 -14.92
CA LEU A 97 24.85 -5.38 -16.12
C LEU A 97 24.38 -6.29 -17.26
N HIS A 98 24.03 -7.54 -17.00
CA HIS A 98 23.56 -8.46 -18.03
C HIS A 98 22.24 -8.01 -18.68
N SER A 99 21.34 -7.37 -17.92
CA SER A 99 20.07 -6.85 -18.45
C SER A 99 20.20 -5.54 -19.24
N ILE A 100 21.35 -4.88 -19.23
CA ILE A 100 21.62 -3.65 -19.99
C ILE A 100 22.22 -3.96 -21.37
N PHE A 101 22.83 -5.12 -21.53
CA PHE A 101 23.46 -5.58 -22.77
C PHE A 101 22.56 -6.54 -23.60
N LEU A 102 21.29 -6.69 -23.21
CA LEU A 102 20.29 -7.58 -23.84
C LEU A 102 19.01 -6.78 -24.09
#